data_AF-A0A0K1E2G7-F1
#
_entry.id   AF-A0A0K1E2G7-F1
#
_cell.length_a   1.000
_cell.length_b   1.000
_cell.length_c   1.000
_cell.angle_alpha   90.00
_cell.angle_beta   90.00
_cell.angle_gamma   90.00
#
_symmetry.space_group_name_H-M   'P 1'
#
loop_
_entity.id
_entity.type
_entity.pdbx_description
1 polymer ?
#
loop_
_entity_poly.entity_id
_entity_poly.type
_entity_poly.pdbx_seq_one_letter_code
_entity_poly.pdbx_strand_id
1 'polypeptide(L)'
;MWSLAYGLIALAVVAFVVLYAAAHAPNFKTVNLADQLYGAKKWLAEYLPSFPKVDVKSRFRVFVNVVRVVKANATAYDYVAKQWVTFPVYLPVGYRLERAGESVVYQVYLNVTRCRNATLQGGTAAMLYEVELKHSLDPLPWLEVYAAVPRNITQYYSWLYNYYTVSRRSPAVGLALSVDANVGFMELVKVEWALVHNATSGVTMLYVAAPPSALYILVVDYPLKVPLACPQRR
;
A
#
# COMPACT_ATOMS: atom_id res chain seq x y z
N MET A 1 48.82 38.97 -41.00
CA MET A 1 47.63 39.77 -40.61
C MET A 1 46.31 39.01 -40.80
N TRP A 2 46.18 38.13 -41.79
CA TRP A 2 44.93 37.39 -42.05
C TRP A 2 44.58 36.32 -41.00
N SER A 3 45.56 35.70 -40.35
CA SER A 3 45.33 34.64 -39.33
C SER A 3 44.55 35.13 -38.10
N LEU A 4 44.74 36.40 -37.72
CA LEU A 4 44.08 37.01 -36.56
C LEU A 4 42.59 37.26 -36.85
N ALA A 5 42.26 37.66 -38.07
CA ALA A 5 40.89 37.83 -38.52
C ALA A 5 40.13 36.49 -38.56
N TYR A 6 40.74 35.42 -39.09
CA TYR A 6 40.14 34.09 -39.06
C TYR A 6 39.94 33.55 -37.64
N GLY A 7 40.89 33.82 -36.73
CA GLY A 7 40.77 33.47 -35.31
C GLY A 7 39.59 34.17 -34.63
N LEU A 8 39.40 35.47 -34.88
CA LEU A 8 38.28 36.25 -34.33
C LEU A 8 36.92 35.78 -34.89
N ILE A 9 36.85 35.45 -36.18
CA ILE A 9 35.63 34.91 -36.79
C ILE A 9 35.29 33.54 -36.18
N ALA A 10 36.28 32.65 -36.03
CA ALA A 10 36.06 31.35 -35.39
C ALA A 10 35.56 31.50 -33.96
N LEU A 11 36.14 32.43 -33.19
CA LEU A 11 35.74 32.68 -31.80
C LEU A 11 34.32 33.27 -31.72
N ALA A 12 33.95 34.16 -32.64
CA ALA A 12 32.60 34.69 -32.75
C ALA A 12 31.56 33.61 -33.10
N VAL A 13 31.90 32.70 -34.01
CA VAL A 13 31.03 31.57 -34.37
C VAL A 13 30.85 30.63 -33.18
N VAL A 14 31.93 30.29 -32.45
CA VAL A 14 31.84 29.45 -31.26
C VAL A 14 31.01 30.13 -30.17
N ALA A 15 31.22 31.42 -29.92
CA ALA A 15 30.44 32.19 -28.95
C ALA A 15 28.95 32.24 -29.33
N PHE A 16 28.64 32.43 -30.61
CA PHE A 16 27.27 32.40 -31.11
C PHE A 16 26.62 31.02 -30.89
N VAL A 17 27.31 29.92 -31.22
CA VAL A 17 26.79 28.56 -31.01
C VAL A 17 26.52 28.29 -29.52
N VAL A 18 27.43 28.69 -28.63
CA VAL A 18 27.27 28.50 -27.18
C VAL A 18 26.10 29.33 -26.64
N LEU A 19 25.99 30.61 -27.02
CA LEU A 19 24.91 31.49 -26.60
C LEU A 19 23.56 31.06 -27.17
N TYR A 20 23.54 30.62 -28.43
CA TYR A 20 22.33 30.10 -29.07
C TYR A 20 21.86 28.82 -28.37
N ALA A 21 22.77 27.89 -28.08
CA ALA A 21 22.47 26.69 -27.32
C ALA A 21 22.02 27.00 -25.89
N ALA A 22 22.61 27.99 -25.21
CA ALA A 22 22.19 28.38 -23.87
C ALA A 22 20.81 29.06 -23.86
N ALA A 23 20.50 29.88 -24.87
CA ALA A 23 19.21 30.56 -24.99
C ALA A 23 18.07 29.65 -25.47
N HIS A 24 18.40 28.60 -26.24
CA HIS A 24 17.43 27.67 -26.83
C HIS A 24 17.48 26.27 -26.22
N ALA A 25 18.34 26.05 -25.21
CA ALA A 25 18.22 24.88 -24.36
C ALA A 25 16.84 24.96 -23.69
N PRO A 26 15.94 23.98 -23.90
CA PRO A 26 14.71 23.95 -23.14
C PRO A 26 15.09 23.96 -21.66
N ASN A 27 14.35 24.72 -20.85
CA ASN A 27 14.47 24.63 -19.39
C ASN A 27 14.32 23.15 -19.03
N PHE A 28 15.43 22.50 -18.67
CA PHE A 28 15.41 21.13 -18.19
C PHE A 28 14.74 21.18 -16.82
N LYS A 29 13.41 21.10 -16.81
CA LYS A 29 12.64 20.83 -15.60
C LYS A 29 13.13 19.45 -15.16
N THR A 30 14.04 19.41 -14.19
CA THR A 30 14.60 18.17 -13.69
C THR A 30 13.43 17.31 -13.23
N VAL A 31 13.18 16.22 -13.97
CA VAL A 31 12.08 15.31 -13.67
C VAL A 31 12.48 14.54 -12.42
N ASN A 32 12.01 15.00 -11.26
CA ASN A 32 12.23 14.28 -10.02
C ASN A 32 11.26 13.10 -9.93
N LEU A 33 11.68 11.95 -10.46
CA LEU A 33 10.89 10.71 -10.45
C LEU A 33 10.51 10.29 -9.01
N ALA A 34 11.35 10.57 -8.01
CA ALA A 34 11.06 10.25 -6.62
C ALA A 34 9.90 11.08 -6.08
N ASP A 35 9.84 12.38 -6.38
CA ASP A 35 8.72 13.24 -5.98
C ASP A 35 7.42 12.84 -6.66
N GLN A 36 7.48 12.47 -7.95
CA GLN A 36 6.29 11.98 -8.66
C GLN A 36 5.78 10.65 -8.08
N LEU A 37 6.68 9.73 -7.77
CA LEU A 37 6.35 8.46 -7.10
C LEU A 37 5.78 8.70 -5.70
N TYR A 38 6.40 9.59 -4.93
CA TYR A 38 5.93 9.97 -3.61
C TYR A 38 4.52 10.58 -3.68
N GLY A 39 4.28 11.51 -4.62
CA GLY A 39 2.99 12.12 -4.86
C GLY A 39 1.92 11.11 -5.26
N ALA A 40 2.26 10.16 -6.15
CA ALA A 40 1.36 9.08 -6.56
C ALA A 40 0.97 8.18 -5.37
N LYS A 41 1.94 7.74 -4.57
CA LYS A 41 1.72 6.95 -3.35
C LYS A 41 0.92 7.70 -2.30
N LYS A 42 1.22 8.99 -2.09
CA LYS A 42 0.49 9.86 -1.15
C LYS A 42 -0.97 10.00 -1.53
N TRP A 43 -1.25 10.25 -2.81
CA TRP A 43 -2.62 10.29 -3.34
C TRP A 43 -3.34 8.97 -3.09
N LEU A 44 -2.70 7.84 -3.42
CA LEU A 44 -3.28 6.52 -3.16
C LEU A 44 -3.59 6.31 -1.67
N ALA A 45 -2.69 6.73 -0.77
CA ALA A 45 -2.87 6.61 0.67
C ALA A 45 -4.07 7.42 1.19
N GLU A 46 -4.22 8.66 0.69
CA GLU A 46 -5.31 9.56 1.07
C GLU A 46 -6.68 9.04 0.61
N TYR A 47 -6.75 8.51 -0.60
CA TYR A 47 -8.01 8.03 -1.18
C TYR A 47 -8.29 6.54 -0.91
N LEU A 48 -7.35 5.80 -0.32
CA LEU A 48 -7.48 4.36 -0.06
C LEU A 48 -8.80 3.98 0.64
N PRO A 49 -9.26 4.69 1.70
CA PRO A 49 -10.51 4.36 2.37
C PRO A 49 -11.76 4.55 1.51
N SER A 50 -11.67 5.40 0.48
CA SER A 50 -12.78 5.74 -0.42
C SER A 50 -12.96 4.72 -1.56
N PHE A 51 -11.91 3.94 -1.88
CA PHE A 51 -11.95 3.01 -3.01
C PHE A 51 -13.06 1.95 -2.87
N PRO A 52 -13.66 1.53 -4.00
CA PRO A 52 -14.72 0.54 -4.01
C PRO A 52 -14.22 -0.79 -3.44
N LYS A 53 -15.05 -1.38 -2.57
CA LYS A 53 -14.83 -2.69 -1.99
C LYS A 53 -15.50 -3.73 -2.87
N VAL A 54 -14.75 -4.72 -3.34
CA VAL A 54 -15.24 -5.80 -4.20
C VAL A 54 -15.02 -7.15 -3.52
N ASP A 55 -16.05 -7.97 -3.47
CA ASP A 55 -16.01 -9.33 -2.94
C ASP A 55 -15.74 -10.38 -4.04
N VAL A 56 -16.19 -10.10 -5.27
CA VAL A 56 -16.01 -10.99 -6.41
C VAL A 56 -14.59 -10.92 -6.99
N LYS A 57 -13.93 -12.07 -7.11
CA LYS A 57 -12.58 -12.21 -7.70
C LYS A 57 -12.48 -11.68 -9.14
N SER A 58 -13.50 -11.87 -9.97
CA SER A 58 -13.49 -11.40 -11.37
C SER A 58 -13.42 -9.87 -11.45
N ARG A 59 -14.21 -9.17 -10.63
CA ARG A 59 -14.17 -7.71 -10.53
C ARG A 59 -12.81 -7.22 -10.08
N PHE A 60 -12.20 -7.86 -9.09
CA PHE A 60 -10.85 -7.53 -8.62
C PHE A 60 -9.78 -7.66 -9.71
N ARG A 61 -9.93 -8.60 -10.64
CA ARG A 61 -9.00 -8.79 -11.77
C ARG A 61 -9.15 -7.78 -12.89
N VAL A 62 -10.25 -7.04 -12.96
CA VAL A 62 -10.53 -6.11 -14.06
C VAL A 62 -10.36 -4.66 -13.61
N PHE A 63 -10.91 -4.32 -12.44
CA PHE A 63 -10.89 -2.93 -11.96
C PHE A 63 -9.55 -2.54 -11.34
N VAL A 64 -9.30 -1.23 -11.33
CA VAL A 64 -8.12 -0.57 -10.78
C VAL A 64 -8.56 0.41 -9.71
N ASN A 65 -7.69 0.67 -8.73
CA ASN A 65 -8.02 1.42 -7.51
C ASN A 65 -9.19 0.81 -6.76
N VAL A 66 -9.07 -0.50 -6.49
CA VAL A 66 -10.11 -1.30 -5.83
C VAL A 66 -9.52 -2.11 -4.68
N VAL A 67 -10.35 -2.35 -3.66
CA VAL A 67 -10.01 -3.18 -2.51
C VAL A 67 -10.81 -4.46 -2.57
N ARG A 68 -10.13 -5.60 -2.64
CA ARG A 68 -10.77 -6.90 -2.49
C ARG A 68 -11.08 -7.14 -1.02
N VAL A 69 -12.33 -7.44 -0.69
CA VAL A 69 -12.77 -7.69 0.69
C VAL A 69 -13.45 -9.04 0.83
N VAL A 70 -13.43 -9.56 2.05
CA VAL A 70 -14.27 -10.69 2.48
C VAL A 70 -15.14 -10.21 3.62
N LYS A 71 -16.43 -10.51 3.58
CA LYS A 71 -17.36 -10.16 4.65
C LYS A 71 -17.22 -11.17 5.80
N ALA A 72 -17.09 -10.67 7.02
CA ALA A 72 -17.06 -11.45 8.24
C ALA A 72 -17.98 -10.81 9.29
N ASN A 73 -18.31 -11.56 10.34
CA ASN A 73 -19.02 -11.03 11.49
C ASN A 73 -18.02 -10.78 12.63
N ALA A 74 -18.10 -9.61 13.23
CA ALA A 74 -17.36 -9.26 14.44
C ALA A 74 -18.32 -9.10 15.61
N THR A 75 -17.82 -9.30 16.82
CA THR A 75 -18.55 -9.07 18.07
C THR A 75 -18.05 -7.80 18.73
N ALA A 76 -18.96 -6.92 19.13
CA ALA A 76 -18.67 -5.73 19.92
C ALA A 76 -19.59 -5.67 21.15
N TYR A 77 -19.14 -4.96 22.16
CA TYR A 77 -20.00 -4.60 23.28
C TYR A 77 -20.70 -3.28 22.97
N ASP A 78 -22.03 -3.30 22.95
CA ASP A 78 -22.87 -2.11 22.81
C ASP A 78 -23.02 -1.47 24.20
N TYR A 79 -22.33 -0.35 24.43
CA TYR A 79 -22.35 0.36 25.70
C TYR A 79 -23.70 1.04 26.00
N VAL A 80 -24.52 1.31 24.97
CA VAL A 80 -25.85 1.92 25.13
C VAL A 80 -26.85 0.85 25.55
N ALA A 81 -26.90 -0.25 24.80
CA ALA A 81 -27.81 -1.36 25.07
C ALA A 81 -27.30 -2.34 26.15
N LYS A 82 -26.04 -2.17 26.62
CA LYS A 82 -25.35 -3.02 27.60
C LYS A 82 -25.36 -4.51 27.26
N GLN A 83 -25.16 -4.83 25.99
CA GLN A 83 -25.18 -6.22 25.49
C GLN A 83 -24.13 -6.46 24.41
N TRP A 84 -23.74 -7.72 24.23
CA TRP A 84 -22.89 -8.14 23.13
C TRP A 84 -23.70 -8.24 21.84
N VAL A 85 -23.17 -7.66 20.77
CA VAL A 85 -23.83 -7.62 19.46
C VAL A 85 -22.87 -8.09 18.37
N THR A 86 -23.42 -8.78 17.37
CA THR A 86 -22.69 -9.17 16.17
C THR A 86 -23.01 -8.19 15.04
N PHE A 87 -21.98 -7.71 14.33
CA PHE A 87 -22.15 -6.81 13.20
C PHE A 87 -21.21 -7.16 12.05
N PRO A 88 -21.58 -6.84 10.80
CA PRO A 88 -20.78 -7.20 9.63
C PRO A 88 -19.59 -6.25 9.45
N VAL A 89 -18.41 -6.82 9.27
CA VAL A 89 -17.16 -6.13 8.92
C VAL A 89 -16.58 -6.67 7.61
N TYR A 90 -15.81 -5.84 6.92
CA TYR A 90 -15.02 -6.24 5.77
C TYR A 90 -13.57 -6.49 6.18
N LEU A 91 -13.02 -7.62 5.75
CA LEU A 91 -11.62 -7.97 5.85
C LEU A 91 -10.96 -7.66 4.50
N PRO A 92 -10.08 -6.64 4.39
CA PRO A 92 -9.37 -6.38 3.15
C PRO A 92 -8.36 -7.49 2.89
N VAL A 93 -8.50 -8.20 1.78
CA VAL A 93 -7.64 -9.34 1.41
C VAL A 93 -6.83 -9.09 0.15
N GLY A 94 -6.98 -7.91 -0.46
CA GLY A 94 -6.21 -7.56 -1.64
C GLY A 94 -6.47 -6.15 -2.12
N TYR A 95 -5.52 -5.63 -2.87
CA TYR A 95 -5.50 -4.28 -3.40
C TYR A 95 -4.97 -4.32 -4.82
N ARG A 96 -5.60 -3.53 -5.69
CA ARG A 96 -5.04 -3.21 -6.99
C ARG A 96 -5.08 -1.72 -7.14
N LEU A 97 -3.91 -1.10 -7.01
CA LEU A 97 -3.76 0.34 -6.94
C LEU A 97 -2.89 0.80 -8.10
N GLU A 98 -3.29 1.92 -8.67
CA GLU A 98 -2.58 2.56 -9.76
C GLU A 98 -2.75 4.06 -9.69
N ARG A 99 -1.64 4.76 -9.83
CA ARG A 99 -1.65 6.20 -10.04
C ARG A 99 -0.53 6.59 -10.98
N ALA A 100 -0.91 7.25 -12.07
CA ALA A 100 0.03 7.94 -12.94
C ALA A 100 0.44 9.28 -12.31
N GLY A 101 1.75 9.52 -12.26
CA GLY A 101 2.35 10.84 -12.24
C GLY A 101 2.48 11.41 -13.66
N GLU A 102 3.33 12.42 -13.85
CA GLU A 102 3.58 12.99 -15.18
C GLU A 102 4.41 12.05 -16.07
N SER A 103 5.44 11.42 -15.49
CA SER A 103 6.42 10.59 -16.21
C SER A 103 6.57 9.18 -15.63
N VAL A 104 5.87 8.86 -14.53
CA VAL A 104 5.96 7.56 -13.85
C VAL A 104 4.57 7.03 -13.54
N VAL A 105 4.37 5.72 -13.69
CA VAL A 105 3.14 5.04 -13.24
C VAL A 105 3.47 4.14 -12.06
N TYR A 106 2.88 4.46 -10.91
CA TYR A 106 2.93 3.60 -9.74
C TYR A 106 1.80 2.58 -9.82
N GLN A 107 2.12 1.29 -9.84
CA GLN A 107 1.15 0.19 -9.79
C GLN A 107 1.56 -0.79 -8.69
N VAL A 108 0.62 -1.14 -7.83
CA VAL A 108 0.83 -2.21 -6.85
C VAL A 108 -0.40 -3.14 -6.81
N TYR A 109 -0.12 -4.43 -6.94
CA TYR A 109 -1.08 -5.49 -6.78
C TYR A 109 -0.68 -6.33 -5.58
N LEU A 110 -1.59 -6.44 -4.61
CA LEU A 110 -1.44 -7.25 -3.43
C LEU A 110 -2.65 -8.17 -3.32
N ASN A 111 -2.44 -9.46 -3.11
CA ASN A 111 -3.54 -10.39 -2.96
C ASN A 111 -3.17 -11.49 -1.97
N VAL A 112 -3.84 -11.52 -0.82
CA VAL A 112 -3.73 -12.62 0.14
C VAL A 112 -4.30 -13.87 -0.53
N THR A 113 -3.41 -14.78 -0.87
CA THR A 113 -3.76 -16.06 -1.50
C THR A 113 -4.08 -17.09 -0.43
N ARG A 114 -3.30 -17.10 0.64
CA ARG A 114 -3.41 -18.07 1.72
C ARG A 114 -2.92 -17.49 3.04
N CYS A 115 -3.47 -18.09 4.08
CA CYS A 115 -3.24 -17.81 5.47
C CYS A 115 -3.14 -19.15 6.18
N ARG A 116 -2.09 -19.39 6.96
CA ARG A 116 -1.94 -20.64 7.70
C ARG A 116 -1.21 -20.43 9.03
N ASN A 117 -1.57 -21.22 10.03
CA ASN A 117 -0.80 -21.29 11.26
C ASN A 117 0.60 -21.84 10.93
N ALA A 118 1.61 -21.22 11.52
CA ALA A 118 3.00 -21.58 11.40
C ALA A 118 3.67 -21.48 12.77
N THR A 119 4.83 -22.12 12.91
CA THR A 119 5.68 -22.03 14.09
C THR A 119 7.03 -21.51 13.64
N LEU A 120 7.49 -20.42 14.26
CA LEU A 120 8.80 -19.86 13.97
C LEU A 120 9.90 -20.71 14.64
N GLN A 121 11.14 -20.51 14.20
CA GLN A 121 12.29 -21.09 14.89
C GLN A 121 12.31 -20.57 16.34
N GLY A 122 12.21 -21.48 17.31
CA GLY A 122 12.00 -21.15 18.72
C GLY A 122 10.60 -21.48 19.26
N GLY A 123 9.69 -22.01 18.44
CA GLY A 123 8.41 -22.57 18.89
C GLY A 123 7.29 -21.55 19.10
N THR A 124 7.53 -20.28 18.79
CA THR A 124 6.49 -19.24 18.85
C THR A 124 5.46 -19.44 17.74
N ALA A 125 4.18 -19.34 18.11
CA ALA A 125 3.08 -19.44 17.14
C ALA A 125 3.01 -18.16 16.29
N ALA A 126 2.81 -18.34 14.99
CA ALA A 126 2.66 -17.27 14.02
C ALA A 126 1.54 -17.59 13.03
N MET A 127 0.98 -16.55 12.44
CA MET A 127 0.11 -16.63 11.28
C MET A 127 0.92 -16.26 10.05
N LEU A 128 1.13 -17.22 9.15
CA LEU A 128 1.83 -17.02 7.89
C LEU A 128 0.86 -16.54 6.82
N TYR A 129 1.12 -15.34 6.32
CA TYR A 129 0.44 -14.76 5.17
C TYR A 129 1.23 -15.08 3.91
N GLU A 130 0.53 -15.56 2.88
CA GLU A 130 1.07 -15.77 1.54
C GLU A 130 0.40 -14.75 0.60
N VAL A 131 1.11 -13.68 0.27
CA VAL A 131 0.59 -12.55 -0.50
C VAL A 131 1.23 -12.54 -1.88
N GLU A 132 0.43 -12.68 -2.93
CA GLU A 132 0.89 -12.40 -4.29
C GLU A 132 1.12 -10.89 -4.42
N LEU A 133 2.34 -10.52 -4.80
CA LEU A 133 2.78 -9.14 -4.96
C LEU A 133 3.21 -8.92 -6.40
N LYS A 134 2.67 -7.89 -7.05
CA LYS A 134 3.21 -7.35 -8.31
C LYS A 134 3.38 -5.87 -8.16
N HIS A 135 4.51 -5.35 -8.64
CA HIS A 135 4.84 -3.95 -8.52
C HIS A 135 5.45 -3.42 -9.82
N SER A 136 5.23 -2.15 -10.14
CA SER A 136 5.79 -1.53 -11.36
C SER A 136 7.28 -1.18 -11.24
N LEU A 137 7.83 -1.15 -10.02
CA LEU A 137 9.24 -0.87 -9.77
C LEU A 137 9.94 -2.12 -9.27
N ASP A 138 11.06 -2.48 -9.88
CA ASP A 138 11.93 -3.56 -9.41
C ASP A 138 13.26 -2.93 -8.96
N PRO A 139 13.66 -3.01 -7.68
CA PRO A 139 12.97 -3.51 -6.47
C PRO A 139 12.15 -2.43 -5.73
N LEU A 140 11.20 -2.85 -4.85
CA LEU A 140 10.55 -1.98 -3.85
C LEU A 140 11.58 -1.61 -2.75
N PRO A 141 12.25 -0.44 -2.80
CA PRO A 141 13.39 -0.18 -1.92
C PRO A 141 12.98 0.05 -0.46
N TRP A 142 11.70 0.34 -0.22
CA TRP A 142 11.15 0.77 1.06
C TRP A 142 9.99 -0.11 1.54
N LEU A 143 9.97 -1.39 1.14
CA LEU A 143 8.96 -2.31 1.62
C LEU A 143 9.22 -2.62 3.10
N GLU A 144 8.27 -2.24 3.95
CA GLU A 144 8.24 -2.67 5.33
C GLU A 144 6.91 -3.35 5.63
N VAL A 145 6.92 -4.29 6.58
CA VAL A 145 5.71 -4.97 6.99
C VAL A 145 5.61 -4.95 8.51
N TYR A 146 4.42 -4.58 8.99
CA TYR A 146 4.07 -4.54 10.40
C TYR A 146 2.86 -5.44 10.65
N ALA A 147 2.75 -6.01 11.84
CA ALA A 147 1.51 -6.59 12.33
C ALA A 147 0.78 -5.56 13.18
N ALA A 148 -0.52 -5.38 12.94
CA ALA A 148 -1.38 -4.55 13.76
C ALA A 148 -1.98 -5.39 14.89
N VAL A 149 -1.34 -5.35 16.06
CA VAL A 149 -1.81 -6.04 17.27
C VAL A 149 -2.71 -5.09 18.06
N PRO A 150 -3.95 -5.47 18.37
CA PRO A 150 -4.85 -4.58 19.08
C PRO A 150 -4.39 -4.40 20.54
N ARG A 151 -4.29 -3.14 21.00
CA ARG A 151 -4.04 -2.85 22.43
C ARG A 151 -5.19 -3.36 23.28
N ASN A 152 -6.41 -3.22 22.77
CA ASN A 152 -7.62 -3.76 23.33
C ASN A 152 -8.60 -4.11 22.20
N ILE A 153 -8.79 -5.41 21.97
CA ILE A 153 -9.63 -5.91 20.88
C ILE A 153 -11.10 -5.51 21.04
N THR A 154 -11.61 -5.49 22.27
CA THR A 154 -12.99 -5.10 22.58
C THR A 154 -13.20 -3.62 22.28
N GLN A 155 -12.28 -2.76 22.72
CA GLN A 155 -12.34 -1.33 22.45
C GLN A 155 -12.31 -1.03 20.95
N TYR A 156 -11.44 -1.71 20.19
CA TYR A 156 -11.36 -1.54 18.75
C TYR A 156 -12.67 -1.91 18.04
N TYR A 157 -13.25 -3.08 18.36
CA TYR A 157 -14.51 -3.48 17.73
C TYR A 157 -15.71 -2.67 18.20
N SER A 158 -15.74 -2.21 19.45
CA SER A 158 -16.77 -1.26 19.91
C SER A 158 -16.67 0.09 19.19
N TRP A 159 -15.46 0.58 18.91
CA TRP A 159 -15.26 1.77 18.07
C TRP A 159 -15.75 1.56 16.63
N LEU A 160 -15.40 0.43 16.01
CA LEU A 160 -15.90 0.06 14.68
C LEU A 160 -17.43 -0.10 14.65
N TYR A 161 -18.01 -0.66 15.71
CA TYR A 161 -19.46 -0.81 15.85
C TYR A 161 -20.15 0.56 15.91
N ASN A 162 -19.60 1.51 16.67
CA ASN A 162 -20.12 2.89 16.68
C ASN A 162 -20.07 3.53 15.29
N TYR A 163 -18.98 3.31 14.54
CA TYR A 163 -18.91 3.76 13.15
C TYR A 163 -19.99 3.10 12.27
N TYR A 164 -20.23 1.80 12.46
CA TYR A 164 -21.27 1.05 11.74
C TYR A 164 -22.69 1.58 12.03
N THR A 165 -23.01 1.88 13.29
CA THR A 165 -24.34 2.38 13.67
C THR A 165 -24.62 3.77 13.11
N VAL A 166 -23.61 4.64 13.06
CA VAL A 166 -23.72 6.00 12.50
C VAL A 166 -23.75 5.99 10.98
N SER A 167 -22.81 5.29 10.33
CA SER A 167 -22.68 5.32 8.86
C SER A 167 -23.63 4.37 8.13
N ARG A 168 -24.19 3.38 8.85
CA ARG A 168 -24.96 2.24 8.30
C ARG A 168 -24.21 1.47 7.20
N ARG A 169 -22.89 1.59 7.15
CA ARG A 169 -22.00 0.89 6.21
C ARG A 169 -21.08 -0.04 6.97
N SER A 170 -20.90 -1.26 6.48
CA SER A 170 -19.94 -2.21 7.06
C SER A 170 -18.52 -1.63 6.99
N PRO A 171 -17.85 -1.42 8.15
CA PRO A 171 -16.49 -0.92 8.15
C PRO A 171 -15.51 -1.98 7.66
N ALA A 172 -14.39 -1.54 7.07
CA ALA A 172 -13.28 -2.40 6.71
C ALA A 172 -12.18 -2.34 7.78
N VAL A 173 -11.75 -3.50 8.29
CA VAL A 173 -10.70 -3.60 9.32
C VAL A 173 -9.40 -2.99 8.79
N GLY A 174 -8.77 -2.13 9.60
CA GLY A 174 -7.55 -1.40 9.23
C GLY A 174 -7.73 -0.26 8.22
N LEU A 175 -8.92 -0.12 7.62
CA LEU A 175 -9.20 0.85 6.56
C LEU A 175 -10.33 1.84 6.91
N ALA A 176 -11.19 1.51 7.88
CA ALA A 176 -12.30 2.36 8.29
C ALA A 176 -11.80 3.75 8.72
N LEU A 177 -12.42 4.81 8.16
CA LEU A 177 -11.99 6.20 8.24
C LEU A 177 -10.64 6.46 7.55
N SER A 178 -9.55 5.98 8.13
CA SER A 178 -8.20 6.03 7.56
C SER A 178 -7.31 4.99 8.22
N VAL A 179 -6.20 4.63 7.56
CA VAL A 179 -5.21 3.73 8.17
C VAL A 179 -4.65 4.32 9.46
N ASP A 180 -4.34 5.62 9.49
CA ASP A 180 -3.76 6.28 10.66
C ASP A 180 -4.72 6.33 11.86
N ALA A 181 -6.03 6.48 11.63
CA ALA A 181 -7.03 6.41 12.71
C ALA A 181 -7.05 5.02 13.37
N ASN A 182 -6.83 3.96 12.59
CA ASN A 182 -6.77 2.59 13.12
C ASN A 182 -5.49 2.38 13.95
N VAL A 183 -4.35 2.98 13.56
CA VAL A 183 -3.08 2.85 14.29
C VAL A 183 -3.19 3.32 15.74
N GLY A 184 -4.06 4.29 16.05
CA GLY A 184 -4.31 4.73 17.43
C GLY A 184 -4.82 3.63 18.38
N PHE A 185 -5.43 2.57 17.85
CA PHE A 185 -5.95 1.42 18.64
C PHE A 185 -4.99 0.23 18.67
N MET A 186 -3.89 0.30 17.93
CA MET A 186 -2.99 -0.81 17.67
C MET A 186 -1.60 -0.54 18.24
N GLU A 187 -0.86 -1.61 18.43
CA GLU A 187 0.59 -1.62 18.52
C GLU A 187 1.11 -2.19 17.18
N LEU A 188 1.94 -1.42 16.49
CA LEU A 188 2.54 -1.84 15.23
C LEU A 188 3.85 -2.55 15.54
N VAL A 189 3.84 -3.87 15.42
CA VAL A 189 5.01 -4.71 15.65
C VAL A 189 5.67 -4.98 14.30
N LYS A 190 6.96 -4.66 14.15
CA LYS A 190 7.70 -5.02 12.94
C LYS A 190 7.79 -6.54 12.84
N VAL A 191 7.46 -7.09 11.68
CA VAL A 191 7.39 -8.55 11.48
C VAL A 191 8.44 -9.04 10.51
N GLU A 192 8.80 -10.31 10.66
CA GLU A 192 9.62 -11.00 9.68
C GLU A 192 8.82 -11.23 8.39
N TRP A 193 9.44 -10.89 7.28
CA TRP A 193 8.87 -11.12 5.96
C TRP A 193 9.97 -11.50 4.97
N ALA A 194 9.58 -12.23 3.94
CA ALA A 194 10.45 -12.63 2.85
C ALA A 194 9.73 -12.46 1.52
N LEU A 195 10.42 -11.91 0.53
CA LEU A 195 9.93 -11.76 -0.82
C LEU A 195 10.64 -12.79 -1.71
N VAL A 196 9.85 -13.71 -2.27
CA VAL A 196 10.36 -14.84 -3.06
C VAL A 196 9.84 -14.70 -4.48
N HIS A 197 10.76 -14.48 -5.41
CA HIS A 197 10.46 -14.44 -6.83
C HIS A 197 10.61 -15.84 -7.43
N ASN A 198 9.56 -16.35 -8.08
CA ASN A 198 9.63 -17.58 -8.85
C ASN A 198 9.81 -17.22 -10.34
N ALA A 199 11.03 -17.39 -10.85
CA ALA A 199 11.39 -17.09 -12.23
C ALA A 199 10.59 -17.93 -13.26
N THR A 200 10.13 -19.13 -12.90
CA THR A 200 9.37 -20.00 -13.80
C THR A 200 7.93 -19.54 -13.96
N SER A 201 7.27 -19.10 -12.89
CA SER A 201 5.88 -18.60 -12.95
C SER A 201 5.79 -17.09 -13.14
N GLY A 202 6.90 -16.36 -12.99
CA GLY A 202 6.93 -14.90 -12.98
C GLY A 202 6.18 -14.28 -11.78
N VAL A 203 5.83 -15.10 -10.76
CA VAL A 203 5.07 -14.65 -9.60
C VAL A 203 6.03 -14.34 -8.46
N THR A 204 5.83 -13.18 -7.85
CA THR A 204 6.50 -12.79 -6.62
C THR A 204 5.55 -12.97 -5.44
N MET A 205 6.00 -13.72 -4.44
CA MET A 205 5.25 -14.00 -3.22
C MET A 205 5.90 -13.30 -2.04
N LEU A 206 5.13 -12.46 -1.35
CA LEU A 206 5.47 -11.89 -0.06
C LEU A 206 4.94 -12.82 1.04
N TYR A 207 5.85 -13.45 1.76
CA TYR A 207 5.57 -14.23 2.96
C TYR A 207 5.75 -13.36 4.19
N VAL A 208 4.77 -13.36 5.10
CA VAL A 208 4.82 -12.54 6.32
C VAL A 208 4.43 -13.40 7.51
N ALA A 209 5.26 -13.41 8.56
CA ALA A 209 4.96 -14.08 9.81
C ALA A 209 4.47 -13.07 10.84
N ALA A 210 3.15 -13.03 11.09
CA ALA A 210 2.54 -12.13 12.06
C ALA A 210 2.12 -12.87 13.34
N PRO A 211 2.07 -12.20 14.50
CA PRO A 211 1.47 -12.77 15.71
C PRO A 211 0.02 -13.21 15.45
N PRO A 212 -0.46 -14.34 16.02
CA PRO A 212 -1.85 -14.80 15.85
C PRO A 212 -2.90 -13.81 16.38
N SER A 213 -2.50 -12.91 17.28
CA SER A 213 -3.34 -11.82 17.81
C SER A 213 -3.49 -10.63 16.85
N ALA A 214 -2.69 -10.55 15.78
CA ALA A 214 -2.76 -9.45 14.83
C ALA A 214 -4.07 -9.49 14.04
N LEU A 215 -4.76 -8.36 13.94
CA LEU A 215 -6.01 -8.26 13.17
C LEU A 215 -5.76 -8.21 11.66
N TYR A 216 -4.62 -7.65 11.26
CA TYR A 216 -4.14 -7.54 9.88
C TYR A 216 -2.63 -7.27 9.87
N ILE A 217 -2.00 -7.50 8.72
CA ILE A 217 -0.66 -6.99 8.44
C ILE A 217 -0.77 -5.66 7.72
N LEU A 218 0.18 -4.77 7.92
CA LEU A 218 0.29 -3.49 7.26
C LEU A 218 1.52 -3.51 6.36
N VAL A 219 1.28 -3.57 5.05
CA VAL A 219 2.34 -3.49 4.04
C VAL A 219 2.58 -2.01 3.74
N VAL A 220 3.79 -1.55 4.00
CA VAL A 220 4.18 -0.15 3.87
C VAL A 220 5.16 -0.02 2.72
N ASP A 221 4.80 0.83 1.77
CA ASP A 221 5.69 1.36 0.75
C ASP A 221 5.56 2.88 0.80
N TYR A 222 6.39 3.50 1.64
CA TYR A 222 6.16 4.85 2.13
C TYR A 222 5.88 5.87 1.00
N PRO A 223 4.87 6.75 1.15
CA PRO A 223 3.96 6.92 2.30
C PRO A 223 2.72 6.02 2.29
N LEU A 224 2.59 5.12 1.32
CA LEU A 224 1.43 4.24 1.19
C LEU A 224 1.47 3.13 2.25
N LYS A 225 0.37 2.98 2.99
CA LYS A 225 0.18 1.93 4.00
C LYS A 225 -1.05 1.11 3.63
N VAL A 226 -0.90 -0.19 3.45
CA VAL A 226 -1.95 -1.07 2.92
C VAL A 226 -2.25 -2.20 3.92
N PRO A 227 -3.43 -2.18 4.58
CA PRO A 227 -3.79 -3.21 5.55
C PRO A 227 -4.31 -4.47 4.83
N LEU A 228 -3.72 -5.63 5.07
CA LEU A 228 -4.16 -6.92 4.57
C LEU A 228 -4.58 -7.81 5.75
N ALA A 229 -5.88 -8.05 5.87
CA ALA A 229 -6.44 -8.98 6.82
C ALA A 229 -6.33 -10.41 6.33
N CYS A 230 -6.30 -11.33 7.30
CA CYS A 230 -6.36 -12.74 7.01
C CYS A 230 -7.82 -13.19 6.95
N PRO A 231 -8.32 -13.73 5.82
CA PRO A 231 -9.61 -14.37 5.83
C PRO A 231 -9.49 -15.66 6.66
N GLN A 232 -10.09 -15.68 7.86
CA GLN A 232 -10.15 -16.89 8.67
C GLN A 232 -10.72 -18.02 7.81
N ARG A 233 -9.95 -19.12 7.72
CA ARG A 233 -10.49 -20.39 7.22
C ARG A 233 -11.49 -20.87 8.27
N ARG A 234 -12.78 -20.81 7.93
CA ARG A 234 -13.70 -21.81 8.45
C ARG A 234 -13.34 -23.16 7.83
#